data_AF-A0A0B6EST1-F1
#
_entry.id   AF-A0A0B6EST1-F1
#
_cell.length_a   1.000
_cell.length_b   1.000
_cell.length_c   1.000
_cell.angle_alpha   90.00
_cell.angle_beta   90.00
_cell.angle_gamma   90.00
#
_symmetry.space_group_name_H-M   'P 1'
#
loop_
_entity.id
_entity.type
_entity.pdbx_description
1 polymer ?
#
loop_
_entity_poly.entity_id
_entity_poly.type
_entity_poly.pdbx_seq_one_letter_code
_entity_poly.pdbx_strand_id
1 'polypeptide(L)'
;MGIPDDVVLDGYTLIEQHEVDHEFLINGSPLAVDTPLLFALTIVGVLLVAASFFLRRPVRIIAGLLGAILTLTKLWWMPIVLAQQFNDSQVFGYTLKYYPQYWPAASIIVVVIAIIGIISAFLRRR
;
A
#
# COMPACT_ATOMS: atom_id res chain seq x y z
N MET A 1 -0.55 19.25 -3.33
CA MET A 1 0.39 18.61 -4.27
C MET A 1 -0.45 17.64 -5.06
N GLY A 2 -0.64 17.96 -6.34
CA GLY A 2 -1.52 17.22 -7.26
C GLY A 2 -0.70 16.40 -8.23
N ILE A 3 -1.42 15.61 -9.02
CA ILE A 3 -0.94 14.84 -10.17
C ILE A 3 -0.04 15.76 -11.02
N PRO A 4 1.14 15.30 -11.46
CA PRO A 4 2.03 16.13 -12.27
C PRO A 4 1.35 16.47 -13.60
N ASP A 5 1.26 17.78 -13.90
CA ASP A 5 0.75 18.31 -15.18
C ASP A 5 1.84 18.30 -16.27
N ASP A 6 3.09 18.05 -15.86
CA ASP A 6 4.29 17.90 -16.70
C ASP A 6 4.81 16.46 -16.72
N VAL A 7 5.63 16.16 -17.72
CA VAL A 7 6.29 14.86 -17.84
C VAL A 7 7.41 14.78 -16.81
N VAL A 8 7.34 13.79 -15.92
CA VAL A 8 8.32 13.54 -14.85
C VAL A 8 9.09 12.24 -15.07
N LEU A 9 8.57 11.34 -15.92
CA LEU A 9 9.25 10.11 -16.32
C LEU A 9 10.15 10.38 -17.54
N ASP A 10 11.45 10.12 -17.41
CA ASP A 10 12.39 10.38 -18.51
C ASP A 10 12.11 9.44 -19.69
N GLY A 11 11.94 10.02 -20.87
CA GLY A 11 11.66 9.28 -22.10
C GLY A 11 10.18 8.97 -22.35
N TYR A 12 9.28 9.36 -21.45
CA TYR A 12 7.83 9.22 -21.62
C TYR A 12 7.25 10.47 -22.26
N THR A 13 6.17 10.28 -23.01
CA THR A 13 5.23 11.35 -23.34
C THR A 13 4.25 11.55 -22.18
N LEU A 14 3.58 12.71 -22.16
CA LEU A 14 2.53 12.96 -21.16
C LEU A 14 1.39 11.94 -21.25
N ILE A 15 1.10 11.45 -22.46
CA ILE A 15 0.09 10.42 -22.69
C ILE A 15 0.49 9.10 -22.03
N GLU A 16 1.72 8.62 -22.26
CA GLU A 16 2.22 7.38 -21.65
C GLU A 16 2.32 7.48 -20.12
N GLN A 17 2.68 8.65 -19.58
CA GLN A 17 2.62 8.88 -18.13
C GLN A 17 1.18 8.77 -17.61
N HIS A 18 0.20 9.31 -18.34
CA HIS A 18 -1.21 9.18 -17.98
C HIS A 18 -1.76 7.77 -18.13
N GLU A 19 -1.14 6.90 -18.92
CA GLU A 19 -1.48 5.47 -18.92
C GLU A 19 -1.11 4.82 -17.59
N VAL A 20 0.05 5.17 -17.01
CA VAL A 20 0.43 4.73 -15.65
C VAL A 20 -0.55 5.28 -14.61
N ASP A 21 -0.94 6.56 -14.73
CA ASP A 21 -1.94 7.18 -13.86
C ASP A 21 -3.32 6.51 -13.98
N HIS A 22 -3.70 6.12 -15.19
CA HIS A 22 -4.98 5.44 -15.46
C HIS A 22 -5.06 4.10 -14.71
N GLU A 23 -3.95 3.39 -14.60
CA GLU A 23 -3.88 2.16 -13.80
C GLU A 23 -4.16 2.41 -12.32
N PHE A 24 -3.82 3.59 -11.77
CA PHE A 24 -4.17 3.93 -10.39
C PHE A 24 -5.68 4.07 -10.19
N LEU A 25 -6.39 4.51 -11.23
CA LEU A 25 -7.84 4.68 -11.24
C LEU A 25 -8.56 3.35 -11.45
N ILE A 26 -8.06 2.51 -12.36
CA ILE A 26 -8.59 1.16 -12.61
C ILE A 26 -8.46 0.28 -11.36
N ASN A 27 -7.25 0.24 -10.78
CA ASN A 27 -7.01 -0.60 -9.62
C ASN A 27 -7.59 0.01 -8.32
N GLY A 28 -7.91 1.30 -8.34
CA GLY A 28 -8.55 2.02 -7.24
C GLY A 28 -7.66 2.16 -6.00
N SER A 29 -8.25 2.69 -4.92
CA SER A 29 -7.54 2.96 -3.67
C SER A 29 -6.96 1.71 -2.99
N PRO A 30 -6.03 1.85 -2.02
CA PRO A 30 -5.56 0.74 -1.18
C PRO A 30 -6.66 -0.07 -0.49
N LEU A 31 -7.85 0.50 -0.31
CA LEU A 31 -9.01 -0.14 0.30
C LEU A 31 -10.13 -0.49 -0.70
N ALA A 32 -9.88 -0.31 -1.99
CA ALA A 32 -10.86 -0.58 -3.04
C ALA A 32 -11.07 -2.09 -3.26
N VAL A 33 -12.32 -2.47 -3.55
CA VAL A 33 -12.76 -3.85 -3.76
C VAL A 33 -12.46 -4.38 -5.16
N ASP A 34 -12.10 -3.49 -6.10
CA ASP A 34 -11.76 -3.83 -7.50
C ASP A 34 -10.60 -4.82 -7.59
N THR A 35 -9.75 -4.85 -6.56
CA THR A 35 -8.71 -5.86 -6.36
C THR A 35 -9.10 -6.78 -5.18
N PRO A 36 -10.00 -7.76 -5.36
CA PRO A 36 -10.64 -8.47 -4.26
C PRO A 36 -9.66 -9.26 -3.39
N LEU A 37 -8.61 -9.83 -4.00
CA LEU A 37 -7.58 -10.55 -3.27
C LEU A 37 -6.76 -9.61 -2.36
N LEU A 38 -6.31 -8.47 -2.89
CA LEU A 38 -5.54 -7.50 -2.12
C LEU A 38 -6.38 -6.86 -1.01
N PHE A 39 -7.67 -6.62 -1.30
CA PHE A 39 -8.63 -6.17 -0.31
C PHE A 39 -8.76 -7.19 0.83
N ALA A 40 -8.97 -8.47 0.50
CA ALA A 40 -9.07 -9.53 1.50
C ALA A 40 -7.79 -9.63 2.35
N LEU A 41 -6.60 -9.56 1.74
CA LEU A 41 -5.32 -9.54 2.46
C LEU A 41 -5.22 -8.33 3.40
N THR A 42 -5.67 -7.16 2.95
CA THR A 42 -5.68 -5.94 3.78
C THR A 42 -6.59 -6.14 4.99
N ILE A 43 -7.80 -6.67 4.81
CA ILE A 43 -8.73 -6.96 5.92
C ILE A 43 -8.14 -7.99 6.88
N VAL A 44 -7.54 -9.08 6.38
CA VAL A 44 -6.83 -10.06 7.22
C VAL A 44 -5.69 -9.39 8.00
N GLY A 45 -4.96 -8.48 7.36
CA GLY A 45 -3.93 -7.67 8.00
C GLY A 45 -4.46 -6.85 9.17
N VAL A 46 -5.56 -6.11 8.95
CA VAL A 46 -6.24 -5.31 9.98
C VAL A 46 -6.69 -6.20 11.15
N LEU A 47 -7.29 -7.36 10.86
CA LEU A 47 -7.75 -8.30 11.88
C LEU A 47 -6.57 -8.87 12.70
N LEU A 48 -5.44 -9.17 12.06
CA LEU A 48 -4.23 -9.61 12.75
C LEU A 48 -3.65 -8.51 13.66
N VAL A 49 -3.64 -7.27 13.19
CA VAL A 49 -3.25 -6.11 14.01
C VAL A 49 -4.15 -6.01 15.23
N ALA A 50 -5.48 -6.09 15.05
CA ALA A 50 -6.42 -6.06 16.17
C ALA A 50 -6.22 -7.24 17.14
N ALA A 51 -6.10 -8.46 16.61
CA ALA A 51 -5.89 -9.67 17.40
C ALA A 51 -4.58 -9.64 18.20
N SER A 52 -3.53 -9.02 17.66
CA SER A 52 -2.22 -8.92 18.33
C SER A 52 -2.33 -8.33 19.74
N PHE A 53 -3.24 -7.38 19.97
CA PHE A 53 -3.45 -6.80 21.29
C PHE A 53 -3.94 -7.80 22.33
N PHE A 54 -4.53 -8.92 21.95
CA PHE A 54 -5.04 -9.93 22.87
C PHE A 54 -4.10 -11.13 23.04
N LEU A 55 -3.09 -11.24 22.18
CA LEU A 55 -2.16 -12.37 22.16
C LEU A 55 -1.00 -12.21 23.14
N ARG A 56 -0.46 -13.35 23.59
CA ARG A 56 0.77 -13.42 24.41
C ARG A 56 2.01 -13.41 23.51
N ARG A 57 3.17 -13.04 24.07
CA ARG A 57 4.46 -13.27 23.39
C ARG A 57 4.72 -14.78 23.26
N PRO A 58 5.30 -15.27 22.16
CA PRO A 58 5.83 -14.54 20.98
C PRO A 58 4.79 -14.26 19.88
N VAL A 59 3.63 -14.94 19.92
CA VAL A 59 2.60 -14.90 18.87
C VAL A 59 2.13 -13.48 18.55
N ARG A 60 2.05 -12.60 19.56
CA ARG A 60 1.74 -11.18 19.36
C ARG A 60 2.69 -10.48 18.39
N ILE A 61 3.99 -10.73 18.48
CA ILE A 61 4.99 -10.06 17.62
C ILE A 61 4.75 -10.45 16.17
N ILE A 62 4.57 -11.76 15.94
CA ILE A 62 4.31 -12.31 14.61
C ILE A 62 3.00 -11.74 14.05
N ALA A 63 1.91 -11.76 14.83
CA ALA A 63 0.62 -11.23 14.41
C ALA A 63 0.66 -9.74 14.10
N GLY A 64 1.33 -8.93 14.94
CA GLY A 64 1.47 -7.49 14.73
C GLY A 64 2.27 -7.14 13.47
N LEU A 65 3.43 -7.80 13.28
CA LEU A 65 4.28 -7.57 12.10
C LEU A 65 3.62 -8.09 10.81
N LEU A 66 3.08 -9.31 10.83
CA LEU A 66 2.39 -9.88 9.67
C LEU A 66 1.15 -9.06 9.31
N GLY A 67 0.40 -8.62 10.33
CA GLY A 67 -0.74 -7.74 10.14
C GLY A 67 -0.36 -6.42 9.48
N ALA A 68 0.74 -5.79 9.93
CA ALA A 68 1.26 -4.57 9.34
C ALA A 68 1.67 -4.75 7.87
N ILE A 69 2.40 -5.82 7.55
CA ILE A 69 2.82 -6.15 6.18
C ILE A 69 1.61 -6.35 5.27
N LEU A 70 0.64 -7.16 5.73
CA LEU A 70 -0.57 -7.45 4.96
C LEU A 70 -1.41 -6.19 4.71
N THR A 71 -1.51 -5.30 5.70
CA THR A 71 -2.25 -4.04 5.56
C THR A 71 -1.62 -3.12 4.51
N LEU A 72 -0.30 -3.15 4.35
CA LEU A 72 0.42 -2.34 3.35
C LEU A 72 0.52 -3.02 1.98
N THR A 73 -0.01 -4.23 1.80
CA THR A 73 0.28 -5.05 0.61
C THR A 73 -0.11 -4.34 -0.68
N LYS A 74 -1.29 -3.70 -0.75
CA LYS A 74 -1.71 -3.01 -1.98
C LYS A 74 -0.83 -1.78 -2.31
N LEU A 75 -0.29 -1.09 -1.29
CA LEU A 75 0.63 0.03 -1.51
C LEU A 75 1.96 -0.41 -2.12
N TRP A 76 2.44 -1.62 -1.78
CA TRP A 76 3.68 -2.18 -2.35
C TRP A 76 3.44 -2.91 -3.67
N TRP A 77 2.27 -3.53 -3.83
CA TRP A 77 1.93 -4.30 -5.01
C TRP A 77 1.83 -3.42 -6.26
N MET A 78 1.18 -2.25 -6.16
CA MET A 78 1.01 -1.31 -7.29
C MET A 78 2.34 -0.92 -7.96
N PRO A 79 3.35 -0.37 -7.24
CA PRO A 79 4.60 0.03 -7.89
C PRO A 79 5.37 -1.16 -8.48
N ILE A 80 5.25 -2.35 -7.90
CA ILE A 80 5.90 -3.56 -8.43
C ILE A 80 5.25 -4.00 -9.74
N VAL A 81 3.92 -4.12 -9.77
CA VAL A 81 3.19 -4.61 -10.94
C VAL A 81 3.29 -3.64 -12.10
N LEU A 82 3.20 -2.33 -11.85
CA LEU A 82 3.32 -1.35 -12.92
C LEU A 82 4.75 -1.26 -13.48
N ALA A 83 5.77 -1.36 -12.64
CA ALA A 83 7.15 -1.45 -13.14
C ALA A 83 7.37 -2.67 -14.03
N GLN A 84 6.69 -3.79 -13.76
CA GLN A 84 6.73 -4.98 -14.61
C GLN A 84 5.90 -4.81 -15.89
N GLN A 85 4.70 -4.24 -15.79
CA GLN A 85 3.79 -4.02 -16.91
C GLN A 85 4.39 -3.08 -17.96
N PHE A 86 5.02 -1.99 -17.52
CA PHE A 86 5.68 -1.01 -18.39
C PHE A 86 7.15 -1.37 -18.65
N ASN A 87 7.66 -2.45 -18.06
CA ASN A 87 9.05 -2.91 -18.16
C ASN A 87 10.08 -1.79 -17.87
N ASP A 88 9.77 -0.94 -16.88
CA ASP A 88 10.59 0.21 -16.52
C ASP A 88 10.64 0.43 -15.01
N SER A 89 11.86 0.50 -14.47
CA SER A 89 12.11 0.78 -13.06
C SER A 89 11.75 2.20 -12.64
N GLN A 90 11.70 3.19 -13.55
CA GLN A 90 11.28 4.55 -13.22
C GLN A 90 9.82 4.59 -12.78
N VAL A 91 8.97 3.75 -13.38
CA VAL A 91 7.55 3.61 -13.04
C VAL A 91 7.36 3.15 -11.60
N PHE A 92 8.29 2.36 -11.05
CA PHE A 92 8.25 1.99 -9.63
C PHE A 92 8.31 3.23 -8.73
N GLY A 93 9.29 4.11 -8.97
CA GLY A 93 9.50 5.32 -8.17
C GLY A 93 8.35 6.32 -8.34
N TYR A 94 7.89 6.49 -9.58
CA TYR A 94 6.74 7.33 -9.90
C TYR A 94 5.47 6.82 -9.19
N THR A 95 5.15 5.53 -9.32
CA THR A 95 3.99 4.92 -8.68
C THR A 95 4.07 5.02 -7.16
N LEU A 96 5.22 4.70 -6.57
CA LEU A 96 5.41 4.77 -5.12
C LEU A 96 5.16 6.19 -4.57
N LYS A 97 5.51 7.22 -5.35
CA LYS A 97 5.31 8.63 -4.99
C LYS A 97 3.86 9.08 -5.19
N TYR A 98 3.27 8.79 -6.36
CA TYR A 98 2.01 9.41 -6.78
C TYR A 98 0.77 8.56 -6.46
N TYR A 99 0.82 7.23 -6.50
CA TYR A 99 -0.34 6.39 -6.17
C TYR A 99 -0.93 6.70 -4.77
N PRO A 100 -0.13 6.90 -3.70
CA PRO A 100 -0.67 7.31 -2.41
C PRO A 100 -1.34 8.69 -2.42
N GLN A 101 -0.92 9.59 -3.32
CA GLN A 101 -1.45 10.95 -3.46
C GLN A 101 -2.78 10.98 -4.21
N TYR A 102 -3.05 10.02 -5.09
CA TYR A 102 -4.38 9.82 -5.68
C TYR A 102 -5.41 9.40 -4.62
N TRP A 103 -4.96 8.67 -3.60
CA TRP A 103 -5.83 8.09 -2.57
C TRP A 103 -5.35 8.44 -1.15
N PRO A 104 -5.24 9.74 -0.79
CA PRO A 104 -4.51 10.16 0.40
C PRO A 104 -5.16 9.62 1.69
N ALA A 105 -6.49 9.68 1.79
CA ALA A 105 -7.20 9.19 2.97
C ALA A 105 -7.00 7.68 3.17
N ALA A 106 -7.21 6.88 2.12
CA ALA A 106 -7.05 5.42 2.19
C ALA A 106 -5.59 5.03 2.50
N SER A 107 -4.62 5.69 1.87
CA SER A 107 -3.19 5.48 2.11
C SER A 107 -2.80 5.80 3.56
N ILE A 108 -3.28 6.91 4.11
CA ILE A 108 -3.03 7.28 5.51
C ILE A 108 -3.63 6.23 6.45
N ILE A 109 -4.87 5.77 6.19
CA ILE A 109 -5.53 4.75 7.02
C ILE A 109 -4.69 3.47 7.10
N VAL A 110 -4.28 2.92 5.95
CA VAL A 110 -3.52 1.66 5.94
C VAL A 110 -2.13 1.83 6.59
N VAL A 111 -1.48 2.98 6.42
CA VAL A 111 -0.20 3.30 7.06
C VAL A 111 -0.36 3.40 8.58
N VAL A 112 -1.39 4.09 9.07
CA VAL A 112 -1.66 4.22 10.51
C VAL A 112 -1.92 2.84 11.13
N ILE A 113 -2.72 2.00 10.48
CA ILE A 113 -2.99 0.63 10.97
C ILE A 113 -1.69 -0.20 11.02
N ALA A 114 -0.85 -0.10 10.00
CA ALA A 114 0.44 -0.79 9.98
C ALA A 114 1.35 -0.33 11.14
N ILE A 115 1.41 0.97 11.40
CA ILE A 115 2.14 1.53 12.55
C ILE A 115 1.59 0.98 13.88
N ILE A 116 0.26 0.90 14.03
CA ILE A 116 -0.38 0.33 15.21
C ILE A 116 0.03 -1.15 15.39
N GLY A 117 0.08 -1.94 14.31
CA GLY A 117 0.56 -3.32 14.33
C GLY A 117 2.03 -3.46 14.74
N ILE A 118 2.88 -2.55 14.28
CA ILE A 118 4.29 -2.51 14.70
C ILE A 118 4.38 -2.16 16.18
N ILE A 119 3.67 -1.11 16.64
CA ILE A 119 3.64 -0.71 18.04
C ILE A 119 3.17 -1.86 18.93
N SER A 120 2.09 -2.55 18.55
CA SER A 120 1.54 -3.67 19.33
C SER A 120 2.52 -4.83 19.48
N ALA A 121 3.33 -5.11 18.45
CA ALA A 121 4.37 -6.13 18.51
C ALA A 121 5.37 -5.82 19.64
N PHE A 122 5.85 -4.58 19.71
CA PHE A 122 6.88 -4.17 20.66
C PHE A 122 6.35 -3.76 22.04
N LEU A 123 5.07 -3.41 22.18
CA LEU A 123 4.48 -2.94 23.44
C LEU A 123 4.62 -3.99 24.56
N ARG A 124 5.38 -3.70 25.61
CA ARG A 124 5.62 -4.66 26.71
C ARG A 124 4.39 -4.64 27.64
N ARG A 125 3.46 -5.60 27.48
CA ARG A 125 2.51 -5.93 28.55
C ARG A 125 3.32 -6.40 29.77
N ARG A 126 3.24 -5.66 30.87
CA ARG A 126 3.68 -6.09 32.20
C ARG A 126 2.76 -7.20 32.68
#